data_AF-A0A9C8ZLA8-F1
#
_entry.id   AF-A0A9C8ZLA8-F1
#
_cell.length_a   1.000
_cell.length_b   1.000
_cell.length_c   1.000
_cell.angle_alpha   90.00
_cell.angle_beta   90.00
_cell.angle_gamma   90.00
#
_symmetry.space_group_name_H-M   'P 1'
#
loop_
_entity.id
_entity.type
_entity.pdbx_description
1 polymer ?
#
loop_
_entity_poly.entity_id
_entity_poly.type
_entity_poly.pdbx_seq_one_letter_code
_entity_poly.pdbx_strand_id
1 'polypeptide(L)'
;MRVQLSRGDLLTIVALLVSWAGIWAAWIPHPTVALTQNAIDLAEWSTFLPEVRSGALAPVPEILRLAVALAAVALAFGAGFMKNRWGRIIAGMLALLPGLVLLPPYPHVLQLWWSEGYGTRFIVAAVSLIGALAGMVLSGVLPDRVKRGLLIGLSVLAVGLGLWAYLVLRSRFEGYYGAPIGIGRGLVMFSIGLALVAVTQATALFREGFHRGSKKQHTG
;
A
#
# COMPACT_ATOMS: atom_id res chain seq x y z
N MET A 1 13.99 21.64 20.82
CA MET A 1 13.40 20.50 21.53
C MET A 1 13.74 19.20 20.80
N ARG A 2 14.60 18.34 21.35
CA ARG A 2 14.88 17.00 20.79
C ARG A 2 13.79 16.04 21.24
N VAL A 3 12.70 15.93 20.50
CA VAL A 3 11.77 14.80 20.64
C VAL A 3 12.62 13.54 20.42
N GLN A 4 12.60 12.51 21.27
CA GLN A 4 13.31 11.22 21.05
C GLN A 4 12.46 10.32 20.13
N LEU A 5 13.10 9.51 19.27
CA LEU A 5 12.34 8.61 18.38
C LEU A 5 11.81 7.51 19.29
N SER A 6 10.50 7.31 19.33
CA SER A 6 9.99 6.14 20.04
C SER A 6 10.42 4.91 19.25
N ARG A 7 10.75 3.81 19.95
CA ARG A 7 11.05 2.53 19.29
C ARG A 7 9.93 2.09 18.34
N GLY A 8 8.68 2.49 18.62
CA GLY A 8 7.52 2.21 17.77
C GLY A 8 7.55 2.93 16.42
N ASP A 9 8.08 4.15 16.36
CA ASP A 9 8.14 4.92 15.10
C ASP A 9 9.17 4.32 14.14
N LEU A 10 10.32 3.87 14.67
CA LEU A 10 11.32 3.15 13.87
C LEU A 10 10.75 1.84 13.32
N LEU A 11 10.07 1.07 14.17
CA LEU A 11 9.44 -0.19 13.76
C LEU A 11 8.40 0.02 12.66
N THR A 12 7.63 1.12 12.75
CA THR A 12 6.63 1.49 11.74
C THR A 12 7.27 1.74 10.38
N ILE A 13 8.36 2.50 10.34
CA ILE A 13 9.11 2.75 9.11
C ILE A 13 9.64 1.46 8.51
N VAL A 14 10.30 0.62 9.32
CA VAL A 14 10.85 -0.64 8.85
C VAL A 14 9.74 -1.53 8.29
N ALA A 15 8.61 -1.61 8.98
CA ALA A 15 7.45 -2.37 8.53
C ALA A 15 6.86 -1.85 7.20
N LEU A 16 6.77 -0.53 7.02
CA LEU A 16 6.36 0.09 5.76
C LEU A 16 7.35 -0.19 4.62
N LEU A 17 8.66 -0.16 4.89
CA LEU A 17 9.69 -0.50 3.90
C LEU A 17 9.67 -1.98 3.52
N VAL A 18 9.42 -2.88 4.48
CA VAL A 18 9.20 -4.30 4.22
C VAL A 18 7.97 -4.50 3.34
N SER A 19 6.86 -3.80 3.65
CA SER A 19 5.68 -3.83 2.79
C SER A 19 5.96 -3.32 1.39
N TRP A 20 6.71 -2.22 1.27
CA TRP A 20 7.08 -1.62 -0.01
C TRP A 20 7.95 -2.58 -0.84
N ALA A 21 8.92 -3.24 -0.22
CA ALA A 21 9.71 -4.29 -0.88
C ALA A 21 8.82 -5.47 -1.32
N GLY A 22 7.79 -5.78 -0.53
CA GLY A 22 6.79 -6.79 -0.84
C GLY A 22 5.99 -6.52 -2.13
N ILE A 23 5.80 -5.25 -2.51
CA ILE A 23 5.13 -4.87 -3.78
C ILE A 23 5.91 -5.40 -4.99
N TRP A 24 7.23 -5.31 -4.94
CA TRP A 24 8.14 -5.67 -6.04
C TRP A 24 8.58 -7.13 -6.02
N ALA A 25 8.45 -7.81 -4.88
CA ALA A 25 8.78 -9.21 -4.76
C ALA A 25 7.69 -10.11 -5.37
N ALA A 26 8.00 -11.39 -5.58
CA ALA A 26 7.06 -12.36 -6.18
C ALA A 26 5.82 -12.56 -5.30
N TRP A 27 4.63 -12.29 -5.86
CA TRP A 27 3.32 -12.63 -5.30
C TRP A 27 2.85 -13.99 -5.81
N ILE A 28 3.03 -14.24 -7.12
CA ILE A 28 2.88 -15.55 -7.74
C ILE A 28 4.30 -16.07 -8.07
N PRO A 29 4.84 -17.00 -7.26
CA PRO A 29 6.12 -17.62 -7.56
C PRO A 29 5.94 -18.67 -8.66
N HIS A 30 6.85 -18.69 -9.63
CA HIS A 30 6.88 -19.70 -10.69
C HIS A 30 8.34 -20.08 -11.02
N PRO A 31 8.65 -21.36 -11.35
CA PRO A 31 10.02 -21.76 -11.71
C PRO A 31 10.58 -20.97 -12.91
N THR A 32 9.73 -20.68 -13.88
CA THR A 32 10.05 -19.81 -15.02
C THR A 32 9.99 -18.34 -14.62
N VAL A 33 11.10 -17.62 -14.78
CA VAL A 33 11.23 -16.20 -14.40
C VAL A 33 10.17 -15.32 -15.05
N ALA A 34 9.88 -15.53 -16.34
CA ALA A 34 8.87 -14.76 -17.08
C ALA A 34 7.43 -14.91 -16.54
N LEU A 35 7.17 -15.96 -15.75
CA LEU A 35 5.87 -16.22 -15.14
C LEU A 35 5.83 -15.85 -13.65
N THR A 36 6.95 -15.42 -13.08
CA THR A 36 6.96 -14.90 -11.71
C THR A 36 6.39 -13.49 -11.72
N GLN A 37 5.26 -13.28 -11.02
CA GLN A 37 4.56 -12.01 -11.01
C GLN A 37 4.72 -11.31 -9.66
N ASN A 38 5.14 -10.04 -9.67
CA ASN A 38 5.00 -9.14 -8.52
C ASN A 38 3.56 -8.57 -8.45
N ALA A 39 3.27 -7.69 -7.48
CA ALA A 39 1.92 -7.16 -7.32
C ALA A 39 1.41 -6.37 -8.54
N ILE A 40 2.29 -5.58 -9.15
CA ILE A 40 1.97 -4.69 -10.27
C ILE A 40 1.79 -5.51 -11.54
N ASP A 41 2.73 -6.42 -11.82
CA ASP A 41 2.65 -7.31 -12.98
C ASP A 41 1.44 -8.24 -12.86
N LEU A 42 1.14 -8.75 -11.66
CA LEU A 42 -0.06 -9.56 -11.43
C LEU A 42 -1.33 -8.79 -11.78
N ALA A 43 -1.43 -7.52 -11.33
CA ALA A 43 -2.56 -6.68 -11.70
C ALA A 43 -2.61 -6.44 -13.22
N GLU A 44 -1.47 -6.19 -13.87
CA GLU A 44 -1.43 -5.99 -15.32
C GLU A 44 -1.86 -7.24 -16.09
N TRP A 45 -1.21 -8.36 -15.83
CA TRP A 45 -1.47 -9.61 -16.54
C TRP A 45 -2.88 -10.14 -16.30
N SER A 46 -3.45 -9.88 -15.12
CA SER A 46 -4.84 -10.26 -14.84
C SER A 46 -5.87 -9.55 -15.73
N THR A 47 -5.55 -8.39 -16.33
CA THR A 47 -6.47 -7.71 -17.27
C THR A 47 -6.70 -8.48 -18.56
N PHE A 48 -5.80 -9.42 -18.90
CA PHE A 48 -5.92 -10.28 -20.08
C PHE A 48 -6.78 -11.53 -19.83
N LEU A 49 -7.19 -11.79 -18.58
CA LEU A 49 -8.04 -12.92 -18.27
C LEU A 49 -9.42 -12.77 -18.95
N PRO A 50 -9.94 -13.83 -19.61
CA PRO A 50 -11.29 -13.84 -20.17
C PRO A 50 -12.38 -13.37 -19.20
N GLU A 51 -12.28 -13.73 -17.92
CA GLU A 51 -13.23 -13.35 -16.88
C GLU A 51 -13.19 -11.85 -16.53
N VAL A 52 -12.03 -11.20 -16.69
CA VAL A 52 -11.90 -9.75 -16.50
C VAL A 52 -12.45 -9.03 -17.72
N ARG A 53 -12.12 -9.52 -18.93
CA ARG A 53 -12.60 -8.94 -20.19
C ARG A 53 -14.10 -9.08 -20.43
N SER A 54 -14.70 -10.16 -19.95
CA SER A 54 -16.15 -10.39 -19.97
C SER A 54 -16.90 -9.60 -18.89
N GLY A 55 -16.19 -8.89 -18.01
CA GLY A 55 -16.78 -8.03 -16.98
C GLY A 55 -16.97 -8.70 -15.62
N ALA A 56 -16.93 -10.03 -15.51
CA ALA A 56 -17.20 -10.76 -14.26
C ALA A 56 -16.21 -10.42 -13.15
N LEU A 57 -14.94 -10.20 -13.50
CA LEU A 57 -13.86 -9.82 -12.57
C LEU A 57 -13.21 -8.48 -12.93
N ALA A 58 -13.89 -7.63 -13.72
CA ALA A 58 -13.39 -6.33 -14.16
C ALA A 58 -12.71 -5.47 -13.07
N PRO A 59 -13.24 -5.34 -11.83
CA PRO A 59 -12.62 -4.46 -10.83
C PRO A 59 -11.42 -5.08 -10.11
N VAL A 60 -11.22 -6.40 -10.18
CA VAL A 60 -10.22 -7.09 -9.34
C VAL A 60 -8.78 -6.61 -9.59
N PRO A 61 -8.31 -6.44 -10.84
CA PRO A 61 -6.99 -5.88 -11.12
C PRO A 61 -6.81 -4.47 -10.56
N GLU A 62 -7.85 -3.62 -10.68
CA GLU A 62 -7.82 -2.25 -10.20
C GLU A 62 -7.84 -2.17 -8.67
N ILE A 63 -8.55 -3.09 -8.00
CA ILE A 63 -8.52 -3.23 -6.54
C ILE A 63 -7.12 -3.61 -6.05
N LEU A 64 -6.42 -4.49 -6.77
CA LEU A 64 -5.03 -4.83 -6.44
C LEU A 64 -4.10 -3.61 -6.62
N ARG A 65 -4.26 -2.84 -7.70
CA ARG A 65 -3.53 -1.57 -7.89
C ARG A 65 -3.84 -0.56 -6.79
N LEU A 66 -5.09 -0.49 -6.35
CA LEU A 66 -5.52 0.38 -5.26
C LEU A 66 -4.87 -0.04 -3.94
N ALA A 67 -4.78 -1.33 -3.64
CA ALA A 67 -4.07 -1.82 -2.46
C ALA A 67 -2.60 -1.37 -2.45
N VAL A 68 -1.92 -1.48 -3.59
CA VAL A 68 -0.54 -0.99 -3.78
C VAL A 68 -0.46 0.53 -3.59
N ALA A 69 -1.39 1.29 -4.17
CA ALA A 69 -1.47 2.75 -4.03
C ALA A 69 -1.65 3.18 -2.57
N LEU A 70 -2.55 2.54 -1.83
CA LEU A 70 -2.80 2.83 -0.42
C LEU A 70 -1.60 2.51 0.47
N ALA A 71 -0.87 1.42 0.19
CA ALA A 71 0.37 1.10 0.88
C ALA A 71 1.46 2.15 0.62
N ALA A 72 1.56 2.64 -0.62
CA ALA A 72 2.47 3.73 -0.97
C ALA A 72 2.11 5.04 -0.24
N VAL A 73 0.83 5.38 -0.18
CA VAL A 73 0.33 6.54 0.59
C VAL A 73 0.66 6.37 2.09
N ALA A 74 0.47 5.17 2.65
CA ALA A 74 0.84 4.87 4.02
C ALA A 74 2.34 5.07 4.28
N LEU A 75 3.21 4.67 3.35
CA LEU A 75 4.66 4.94 3.44
C LEU A 75 4.96 6.44 3.50
N ALA A 76 4.31 7.25 2.66
CA ALA A 76 4.50 8.71 2.65
C ALA A 76 4.06 9.38 3.95
N PHE A 77 2.90 9.01 4.51
CA PHE A 77 2.48 9.49 5.83
C PHE A 77 3.40 8.99 6.94
N GLY A 78 3.84 7.73 6.86
CA GLY A 78 4.78 7.13 7.80
C GLY A 78 6.11 7.85 7.87
N ALA A 79 6.62 8.33 6.72
CA ALA A 79 7.84 9.13 6.64
C ALA A 79 7.79 10.38 7.53
N GLY A 80 6.60 10.89 7.84
CA GLY A 80 6.39 11.99 8.79
C GLY A 80 6.89 11.75 10.21
N PHE A 81 7.00 10.49 10.63
CA PHE A 81 7.55 10.14 11.94
C PHE A 81 9.09 10.16 11.95
N MET A 82 9.73 10.27 10.78
CA MET A 82 11.19 10.42 10.70
C MET A 82 11.61 11.85 11.00
N LYS A 83 12.66 12.00 11.82
CA LYS A 83 13.28 13.30 12.09
C LYS A 83 14.32 13.69 11.06
N ASN A 84 15.00 12.69 10.49
CA ASN A 84 16.02 12.95 9.49
C ASN A 84 15.32 13.43 8.21
N ARG A 85 15.54 14.69 7.85
CA ARG A 85 14.97 15.30 6.65
C ARG A 85 15.24 14.46 5.40
N TRP A 86 16.43 13.88 5.30
CA TRP A 86 16.85 13.08 4.15
C TRP A 86 16.14 11.73 4.13
N GLY A 87 16.02 11.07 5.28
CA GLY A 87 15.23 9.83 5.39
C GLY A 87 13.78 10.06 4.98
N ARG A 88 13.17 11.17 5.42
CA ARG A 88 11.80 11.54 5.05
C ARG A 88 11.66 11.78 3.55
N ILE A 89 12.59 12.52 2.95
CA ILE A 89 12.61 12.77 1.50
C ILE A 89 12.76 11.44 0.75
N ILE A 90 13.72 10.60 1.11
CA ILE A 90 13.95 9.30 0.46
C ILE A 90 12.72 8.41 0.56
N ALA A 91 12.13 8.25 1.75
CA ALA A 91 10.92 7.47 1.94
C ALA A 91 9.73 8.03 1.15
N GLY A 92 9.60 9.36 1.10
CA GLY A 92 8.60 10.04 0.25
C GLY A 92 8.82 9.78 -1.24
N MET A 93 10.06 9.84 -1.72
CA MET A 93 10.40 9.51 -3.11
C MET A 93 10.10 8.04 -3.43
N LEU A 94 10.43 7.11 -2.53
CA LEU A 94 10.10 5.69 -2.69
C LEU A 94 8.58 5.47 -2.75
N ALA A 95 7.79 6.23 -1.98
CA ALA A 95 6.33 6.17 -2.02
C ALA A 95 5.74 6.65 -3.37
N LEU A 96 6.45 7.48 -4.14
CA LEU A 96 5.97 7.90 -5.46
C LEU A 96 6.14 6.81 -6.53
N LEU A 97 7.14 5.92 -6.37
CA LEU A 97 7.51 4.96 -7.41
C LEU A 97 6.36 4.03 -7.85
N PRO A 98 5.58 3.40 -6.95
CA PRO A 98 4.45 2.58 -7.39
C PRO A 98 3.43 3.39 -8.18
N GLY A 99 3.10 4.60 -7.75
CA GLY A 99 2.16 5.48 -8.47
C GLY A 99 2.63 5.84 -9.88
N LEU A 100 3.93 6.07 -10.07
CA LEU A 100 4.52 6.35 -11.39
C LEU A 100 4.44 5.13 -12.31
N VAL A 101 4.69 3.93 -11.80
CA VAL A 101 4.60 2.68 -12.58
C VAL A 101 3.14 2.34 -12.92
N LEU A 102 2.20 2.72 -12.06
CA LEU A 102 0.76 2.50 -12.30
C LEU A 102 0.18 3.42 -13.37
N LEU A 103 0.86 4.51 -13.76
CA LEU A 103 0.39 5.38 -14.84
C LEU A 103 0.19 4.57 -16.14
N PRO A 104 -0.88 4.85 -16.90
CA PRO A 104 -1.02 4.29 -18.24
C PRO A 104 0.21 4.65 -19.11
N PRO A 105 0.65 3.77 -20.01
CA PRO A 105 1.75 4.10 -20.90
C PRO A 105 1.31 5.16 -21.92
N TYR A 106 2.26 5.98 -22.39
CA TYR A 106 2.02 6.89 -23.51
C TYR A 106 1.71 6.09 -24.80
N PRO A 107 0.74 6.48 -25.64
CA PRO A 107 -0.04 7.72 -25.61
C PRO A 107 -1.36 7.64 -24.82
N HIS A 108 -1.68 6.52 -24.15
CA HIS A 108 -3.00 6.33 -23.49
C HIS A 108 -3.29 7.35 -22.38
N VAL A 109 -2.27 7.97 -21.80
CA VAL A 109 -2.42 9.12 -20.89
C VAL A 109 -3.12 10.31 -21.55
N LEU A 110 -3.01 10.49 -22.86
CA LEU A 110 -3.70 11.58 -23.57
C LEU A 110 -5.17 11.26 -23.89
N GLN A 111 -5.56 9.99 -23.82
CA GLN A 111 -6.88 9.49 -24.21
C GLN A 111 -7.70 9.00 -23.01
N LEU A 112 -7.28 9.36 -21.78
CA LEU A 112 -7.81 8.89 -20.51
C LEU A 112 -9.33 8.95 -20.39
N TRP A 113 -9.92 10.03 -20.87
CA TRP A 113 -11.36 10.28 -20.77
C TRP A 113 -12.20 9.44 -21.74
N TRP A 114 -11.56 8.85 -22.75
CA TRP A 114 -12.21 8.13 -23.84
C TRP A 114 -11.91 6.63 -23.81
N SER A 115 -10.99 6.18 -22.96
CA SER A 115 -10.65 4.77 -22.85
C SER A 115 -11.44 4.11 -21.73
N GLU A 116 -12.22 3.08 -22.07
CA GLU A 116 -12.98 2.29 -21.10
C GLU A 116 -12.09 1.55 -20.08
N GLY A 117 -10.82 1.30 -20.43
CA GLY A 117 -9.86 0.57 -19.58
C GLY A 117 -8.88 1.43 -18.77
N TYR A 118 -8.37 2.55 -19.33
CA TYR A 118 -7.28 3.30 -18.66
C TYR A 118 -7.76 4.38 -17.70
N GLY A 119 -9.05 4.75 -17.73
CA GLY A 119 -9.62 5.76 -16.82
C GLY A 119 -9.47 5.38 -15.34
N THR A 120 -9.90 4.18 -14.96
CA THR A 120 -9.78 3.70 -13.57
C THR A 120 -8.33 3.55 -13.14
N ARG A 121 -7.47 2.97 -14.00
CA ARG A 121 -6.04 2.84 -13.73
C ARG A 121 -5.38 4.19 -13.45
N PHE A 122 -5.72 5.21 -14.23
CA PHE A 122 -5.24 6.57 -14.00
C PHE A 122 -5.75 7.18 -12.70
N ILE A 123 -7.02 6.98 -12.36
CA ILE A 123 -7.55 7.43 -11.06
C ILE A 123 -6.76 6.79 -9.92
N VAL A 124 -6.48 5.49 -9.98
CA VAL A 124 -5.68 4.79 -8.96
C VAL A 124 -4.25 5.32 -8.91
N ALA A 125 -3.61 5.54 -10.06
CA ALA A 125 -2.28 6.14 -10.13
C ALA A 125 -2.27 7.57 -9.55
N ALA A 126 -3.29 8.37 -9.86
CA ALA A 126 -3.45 9.72 -9.33
C ALA A 126 -3.67 9.71 -7.81
N VAL A 127 -4.52 8.82 -7.29
CA VAL A 127 -4.70 8.61 -5.84
C VAL A 127 -3.36 8.27 -5.18
N SER A 128 -2.56 7.40 -5.78
CA SER A 128 -1.23 7.05 -5.27
C SER A 128 -0.30 8.27 -5.24
N LEU A 129 -0.18 8.99 -6.35
CA LEU A 129 0.77 10.10 -6.50
C LEU A 129 0.36 11.30 -5.66
N ILE A 130 -0.88 11.75 -5.79
CA ILE A 130 -1.43 12.88 -5.02
C ILE A 130 -1.44 12.53 -3.54
N GLY A 131 -1.86 11.32 -3.18
CA GLY A 131 -1.88 10.87 -1.78
C GLY A 131 -0.47 10.77 -1.18
N ALA A 132 0.52 10.31 -1.93
CA ALA A 132 1.92 10.30 -1.49
C ALA A 132 2.47 11.73 -1.31
N LEU A 133 2.26 12.63 -2.28
CA LEU A 133 2.64 14.04 -2.16
C LEU A 133 1.94 14.73 -0.98
N ALA A 134 0.64 14.51 -0.83
CA ALA A 134 -0.14 15.00 0.29
C ALA A 134 0.40 14.44 1.61
N GLY A 135 0.74 13.15 1.68
CA GLY A 135 1.38 12.55 2.85
C GLY A 135 2.70 13.22 3.22
N MET A 136 3.54 13.54 2.23
CA MET A 136 4.81 14.25 2.47
C MET A 136 4.60 15.66 3.06
N VAL A 137 3.58 16.39 2.60
CA VAL A 137 3.29 17.76 3.05
C VAL A 137 2.52 17.76 4.39
N LEU A 138 1.41 17.03 4.44
CA LEU A 138 0.47 17.02 5.56
C LEU A 138 1.02 16.31 6.79
N SER A 139 1.99 15.41 6.64
CA SER A 139 2.58 14.70 7.80
C SER A 139 3.27 15.61 8.81
N GLY A 140 3.71 16.81 8.38
CA GLY A 140 4.26 17.84 9.26
C GLY A 140 3.20 18.70 9.96
N VAL A 141 1.97 18.73 9.45
CA VAL A 141 0.89 19.62 9.91
C VAL A 141 -0.14 18.87 10.76
N LEU A 142 -0.40 17.60 10.43
CA LEU A 142 -1.44 16.84 11.10
C LEU A 142 -1.06 16.44 12.53
N PRO A 143 -2.01 16.48 13.48
CA PRO A 143 -1.82 15.95 14.82
C PRO A 143 -1.45 14.46 14.78
N ASP A 144 -0.59 14.01 15.70
CA ASP A 144 -0.12 12.62 15.75
C ASP A 144 -1.26 11.61 15.75
N ARG A 145 -2.32 11.85 16.54
CA ARG A 145 -3.51 10.97 16.58
C ARG A 145 -4.16 10.75 15.21
N VAL A 146 -4.28 11.81 14.41
CA VAL A 146 -4.87 11.73 13.07
C VAL A 146 -3.95 10.94 12.15
N LYS A 147 -2.64 11.20 12.19
CA LYS A 147 -1.65 10.45 11.42
C LYS A 147 -1.67 8.96 11.75
N ARG A 148 -1.72 8.60 13.04
CA ARG A 148 -1.82 7.21 13.49
C ARG A 148 -3.11 6.56 12.97
N GLY A 149 -4.25 7.25 13.11
CA GLY A 149 -5.54 6.77 12.60
C GLY A 149 -5.53 6.53 11.09
N LEU A 150 -4.98 7.47 10.31
CA LEU A 150 -4.80 7.33 8.87
C LEU A 150 -3.91 6.14 8.53
N LEU A 151 -2.76 5.97 9.20
CA LEU A 151 -1.88 4.83 8.96
C LEU A 151 -2.57 3.49 9.22
N ILE A 152 -3.36 3.39 10.31
CA ILE A 152 -4.13 2.18 10.61
C ILE A 152 -5.14 1.91 9.49
N GLY A 153 -5.95 2.91 9.14
CA GLY A 153 -6.97 2.78 8.10
C GLY A 153 -6.39 2.38 6.74
N LEU A 154 -5.36 3.10 6.29
CA LEU A 154 -4.67 2.83 5.03
C LEU A 154 -4.05 1.42 5.02
N SER A 155 -3.40 1.01 6.12
CA SER A 155 -2.76 -0.31 6.20
C SER A 155 -3.78 -1.45 6.19
N VAL A 156 -4.86 -1.33 6.97
CA VAL A 156 -5.92 -2.34 7.01
C VAL A 156 -6.62 -2.46 5.67
N LEU A 157 -6.97 -1.34 5.04
CA LEU A 157 -7.58 -1.34 3.71
C LEU A 157 -6.65 -1.93 2.65
N ALA A 158 -5.37 -1.52 2.63
CA ALA A 158 -4.39 -2.06 1.69
C ALA A 158 -4.19 -3.58 1.83
N VAL A 159 -4.07 -4.09 3.06
CA VAL A 159 -3.95 -5.54 3.30
C VAL A 159 -5.23 -6.28 2.90
N GLY A 160 -6.39 -5.78 3.33
CA GLY A 160 -7.68 -6.42 3.04
C GLY A 160 -7.94 -6.52 1.54
N LEU A 161 -7.78 -5.40 0.82
CA LEU A 161 -7.95 -5.35 -0.64
C LEU A 161 -6.90 -6.20 -1.37
N GLY A 162 -5.63 -6.11 -0.95
CA GLY A 162 -4.53 -6.85 -1.57
C GLY A 162 -4.67 -8.36 -1.40
N LEU A 163 -5.00 -8.84 -0.20
CA LEU A 163 -5.23 -10.27 0.06
C LEU A 163 -6.45 -10.78 -0.69
N TRP A 164 -7.57 -10.04 -0.65
CA TRP A 164 -8.78 -10.45 -1.35
C TRP A 164 -8.54 -10.55 -2.87
N ALA A 165 -7.95 -9.53 -3.48
CA ALA A 165 -7.68 -9.53 -4.92
C ALA A 165 -6.68 -10.64 -5.29
N TYR A 166 -5.63 -10.85 -4.49
CA TYR A 166 -4.69 -11.95 -4.69
C TYR A 166 -5.38 -13.31 -4.65
N LEU A 167 -6.24 -13.59 -3.66
CA LEU A 167 -6.92 -14.88 -3.53
C LEU A 167 -7.85 -15.15 -4.73
N VAL A 168 -8.59 -14.13 -5.17
CA VAL A 168 -9.45 -14.23 -6.35
C VAL A 168 -8.62 -14.52 -7.60
N LEU A 169 -7.56 -13.74 -7.85
CA LEU A 169 -6.72 -13.91 -9.03
C LEU A 169 -5.94 -15.22 -9.01
N ARG A 170 -5.36 -15.60 -7.87
CA ARG A 170 -4.60 -16.84 -7.69
C ARG A 170 -5.40 -18.05 -8.16
N SER A 171 -6.66 -18.16 -7.73
CA SER A 171 -7.52 -19.29 -8.13
C SER A 171 -7.71 -19.40 -9.65
N ARG A 172 -7.70 -18.27 -10.37
CA ARG A 172 -7.79 -18.24 -11.84
C ARG A 172 -6.49 -18.66 -12.48
N PHE A 173 -5.37 -18.09 -12.02
CA PHE A 173 -4.04 -18.47 -12.52
C PHE A 173 -3.73 -19.95 -12.27
N GLU A 174 -4.17 -20.54 -11.15
CA GLU A 174 -4.03 -21.99 -10.90
C GLU A 174 -4.72 -22.82 -11.98
N GLY A 175 -5.91 -22.40 -12.43
CA GLY A 175 -6.62 -23.03 -13.54
C GLY A 175 -5.87 -22.94 -14.87
N TYR A 176 -5.27 -21.78 -15.17
CA TYR A 176 -4.52 -21.58 -16.43
C TYR A 176 -3.13 -22.24 -16.41
N TYR A 177 -2.47 -22.30 -15.27
CA TYR A 177 -1.17 -22.96 -15.13
C TYR A 177 -1.29 -24.47 -14.96
N GLY A 178 -2.49 -24.98 -14.65
CA GLY A 178 -2.73 -26.41 -14.43
C GLY A 178 -2.00 -26.97 -13.20
N ALA A 179 -1.59 -26.09 -12.28
CA ALA A 179 -0.80 -26.44 -11.09
C ALA A 179 -1.13 -25.51 -9.92
N PRO A 180 -1.03 -25.99 -8.67
CA PRO A 180 -1.23 -25.15 -7.50
C PRO A 180 -0.14 -24.07 -7.41
N ILE A 181 -0.56 -22.84 -7.15
CA ILE A 181 0.35 -21.69 -7.05
C ILE A 181 0.66 -21.47 -5.57
N GLY A 182 1.94 -21.42 -5.23
CA GLY A 182 2.37 -21.12 -3.87
C GLY A 182 2.10 -19.67 -3.46
N ILE A 183 2.17 -19.40 -2.15
CA ILE A 183 2.16 -18.02 -1.66
C ILE A 183 3.54 -17.41 -1.87
N GLY A 184 3.61 -16.33 -2.65
CA GLY A 184 4.86 -15.63 -2.91
C GLY A 184 5.33 -14.81 -1.71
N ARG A 185 6.65 -14.69 -1.56
CA ARG A 185 7.30 -13.88 -0.50
C ARG A 185 6.86 -12.41 -0.50
N GLY A 186 6.50 -11.87 -1.65
CA GLY A 186 6.03 -10.49 -1.79
C GLY A 186 4.71 -10.25 -1.08
N LEU A 187 3.75 -11.17 -1.21
CA LEU A 187 2.48 -11.09 -0.49
C LEU A 187 2.69 -11.13 1.03
N VAL A 188 3.60 -12.01 1.49
CA VAL A 188 3.93 -12.16 2.91
C VAL A 188 4.56 -10.87 3.44
N MET A 189 5.57 -10.33 2.76
CA MET A 189 6.22 -9.07 3.14
C MET A 189 5.24 -7.89 3.15
N PHE A 190 4.40 -7.79 2.11
CA PHE A 190 3.34 -6.78 2.01
C PHE A 190 2.36 -6.85 3.19
N SER A 191 1.81 -8.04 3.44
CA SER A 191 0.76 -8.25 4.44
C SER A 191 1.30 -8.09 5.86
N ILE A 192 2.44 -8.71 6.19
CA ILE A 192 3.04 -8.63 7.52
C ILE A 192 3.50 -7.20 7.81
N GLY A 193 4.12 -6.53 6.84
CA GLY A 193 4.57 -5.14 7.01
C GLY A 193 3.42 -4.21 7.39
N LEU A 194 2.33 -4.23 6.63
CA LEU A 194 1.17 -3.38 6.91
C LEU A 194 0.39 -3.81 8.16
N ALA A 195 0.26 -5.11 8.42
CA ALA A 195 -0.35 -5.59 9.67
C ALA A 195 0.42 -5.10 10.90
N LEU A 196 1.76 -5.15 10.85
CA LEU A 196 2.61 -4.65 11.92
C LEU A 196 2.46 -3.13 12.10
N VAL A 197 2.33 -2.36 11.01
CA VAL A 197 2.00 -0.92 11.08
C VAL A 197 0.67 -0.70 11.79
N ALA A 198 -0.40 -1.40 11.39
CA ALA A 198 -1.71 -1.26 12.00
C ALA A 198 -1.67 -1.56 13.52
N VAL A 199 -1.02 -2.65 13.94
CA VAL A 199 -0.92 -3.04 15.34
C VAL A 199 -0.07 -2.05 16.15
N THR A 200 1.10 -1.66 15.64
CA THR A 200 2.00 -0.72 16.33
C THR A 200 1.37 0.66 16.49
N GLN A 201 0.65 1.14 15.48
CA GLN A 201 -0.04 2.42 15.54
C GLN A 201 -1.28 2.38 16.43
N ALA A 202 -2.05 1.28 16.41
CA ALA A 202 -3.19 1.10 17.30
C ALA A 202 -2.77 1.08 18.76
N THR A 203 -1.73 0.30 19.09
CA THR A 203 -1.20 0.23 20.47
C THR A 203 -0.66 1.58 20.96
N ALA A 204 0.00 2.35 20.10
CA ALA A 204 0.43 3.71 20.43
C ALA A 204 -0.76 4.64 20.70
N LEU A 205 -1.80 4.58 19.86
CA LEU A 205 -3.02 5.38 20.00
C LEU A 205 -3.77 5.07 21.32
N PHE A 206 -3.88 3.79 21.69
CA PHE A 206 -4.51 3.38 22.96
C PHE A 206 -3.73 3.89 24.19
N ARG A 207 -2.39 3.83 24.17
CA ARG A 207 -1.55 4.34 25.26
C ARG A 207 -1.73 5.84 25.47
N GLU A 208 -1.82 6.61 24.39
CA GLU A 208 -2.09 8.06 24.45
C GLU A 208 -3.49 8.40 25.00
N GLY A 209 -4.48 7.52 24.81
CA GLY A 209 -5.82 7.66 25.37
C GLY A 209 -5.81 7.55 26.90
N PHE A 210 -5.13 6.53 27.43
CA PHE A 210 -5.09 6.23 28.86
C PHE A 210 -4.45 7.34 29.70
N HIS A 211 -3.34 7.92 29.22
CA HIS A 211 -2.65 9.02 29.94
C HIS A 211 -3.47 10.32 30.03
N ARG A 212 -4.36 10.59 29.08
CA ARG A 212 -5.23 11.78 29.16
C ARG A 212 -6.40 11.59 30.13
N GLY A 213 -6.87 10.36 30.34
CA GLY A 213 -7.92 10.05 31.31
C GLY A 213 -7.47 10.27 32.75
N SER A 214 -6.27 9.77 33.10
CA SER A 214 -5.71 9.89 34.46
C SER A 214 -5.44 11.34 34.89
N LYS A 215 -4.97 12.22 33.99
CA LYS A 215 -4.74 13.63 34.34
C LYS A 215 -6.01 14.42 34.68
N LYS A 216 -7.18 14.02 34.16
CA LYS A 216 -8.44 14.72 34.46
C LYS A 216 -9.01 14.39 35.84
N GLN A 217 -8.59 13.28 36.47
CA GLN A 217 -9.12 12.84 37.77
C GLN A 217 -8.46 13.49 38.98
N HIS A 218 -7.33 14.18 38.82
CA HIS A 218 -6.59 14.82 39.93
C HIS A 218 -6.78 16.34 40.03
N THR A 219 -7.64 16.93 39.21
CA THR A 219 -7.91 18.38 39.18
C THR A 219 -9.36 18.74 39.49
N GLY A 220 -10.13 17.79 40.03
CA GLY A 220 -11.47 18.02 40.58
C GLY A 220 -11.49 17.62 42.05
#